data_AF-A0A239C394-F1
#
_entry.id   AF-A0A239C394-F1
#
_cell.length_a   1.000
_cell.length_b   1.000
_cell.length_c   1.000
_cell.angle_alpha   90.00
_cell.angle_beta   90.00
_cell.angle_gamma   90.00
#
_symmetry.space_group_name_H-M   'P 1'
#
loop_
_entity.id
_entity.type
_entity.pdbx_description
1 polymer ?
#
loop_
_entity_poly.entity_id
_entity_poly.type
_entity_poly.pdbx_seq_one_letter_code
_entity_poly.pdbx_strand_id
1 'polypeptide(L)'
;MGHFPRWISSSDNELVLQRCLKIVHISHMQLATHHATQQSAEMQPVPSQPANIDLQSHAGTQVILLSGDAGCGMSALTHQISRRLCRRGIHVLELPELPSQPNATFIHGLVEALGLPPQMMASQKSQIETIYSATFKLRQIQVTVVNDVQSYMRRPYSNASPAVTKIAEFIHSGISKFVFLCATTLCCDALAEGLDIEEISYSRAQIKRMPYGASYIDFVTDTVESLTGSPEIPESLPLELHQLSEGLIGVTMRHIRCLVGPRSEMAPSHAPRKKTWFRGFCQPVNDEVFSSWLMRNAFTKNVLSVTATELDGCRQAARLYGGRDVDRVSDIAAKNVLPKALRISTLARTFRLYDSRVFPSHYLLAYCPQCLADDVACGRLPSWRKTWRQYGYCVCDKHEIPVILSVLQHPSPDSFFKAWEAYSEYVLSPLFRLKRRLVSAALSEEKLLMQERKVGLLILRVQNWMITQVLTGHYRGLSPAGARFVLNVLLHEPIAKRSPGGFARTYFNSRDLIHVYYTSHRNPEDFHGHYLTASPRQTLTAYLLVGIAYDMIKQSEAAFLQSVLGITREAFPACRSEISYAAATMFLPEHWAEIKCTAQRDLPFDDLLQIGWIFEYKSNRK
;
A
#
# COMPACT_ATOMS: atom_id res chain seq x y z
N MET A 1 -22.26 -23.64 1.88
CA MET A 1 -21.36 -23.66 3.04
C MET A 1 -20.33 -24.74 2.80
N GLY A 2 -19.03 -24.43 2.73
CA GLY A 2 -18.02 -25.47 2.45
C GLY A 2 -17.95 -26.48 3.58
N HIS A 3 -17.98 -27.78 3.26
CA HIS A 3 -17.82 -28.86 4.24
C HIS A 3 -16.59 -28.60 5.11
N PHE A 4 -16.80 -28.59 6.42
CA PHE A 4 -15.73 -28.45 7.39
C PHE A 4 -14.92 -29.74 7.42
N PRO A 5 -13.59 -29.69 7.61
CA PRO A 5 -12.85 -30.87 7.98
C PRO A 5 -13.41 -31.35 9.34
N ARG A 6 -14.27 -32.39 9.32
CA ARG A 6 -14.91 -32.96 10.51
C ARG A 6 -13.89 -33.52 11.51
N TRP A 7 -12.68 -33.80 11.03
CA TRP A 7 -11.62 -34.40 11.81
C TRP A 7 -11.19 -33.56 13.03
N ILE A 8 -11.33 -32.22 13.03
CA ILE A 8 -11.02 -31.42 14.23
C ILE A 8 -12.04 -31.66 15.33
N SER A 9 -13.34 -31.67 14.98
CA SER A 9 -14.42 -31.94 15.92
C SER A 9 -14.33 -33.33 16.54
N SER A 10 -13.74 -34.29 15.82
CA SER A 10 -13.52 -35.65 16.30
C SER A 10 -12.24 -35.76 17.16
N SER A 11 -11.48 -34.68 17.37
CA SER A 11 -10.23 -34.68 18.12
C SER A 11 -10.25 -33.78 19.35
N ASP A 12 -9.42 -34.11 20.35
CA ASP A 12 -9.19 -33.25 21.52
C ASP A 12 -8.68 -31.84 21.16
N ASN A 13 -8.23 -31.64 19.91
CA ASN A 13 -7.86 -30.33 19.39
C ASN A 13 -9.04 -29.36 19.34
N GLU A 14 -10.30 -29.82 19.29
CA GLU A 14 -11.46 -28.94 19.38
C GLU A 14 -11.54 -28.25 20.75
N LEU A 15 -11.24 -28.95 21.84
CA LEU A 15 -11.20 -28.34 23.17
C LEU A 15 -10.12 -27.26 23.26
N VAL A 16 -8.94 -27.53 22.69
CA VAL A 16 -7.85 -26.54 22.60
C VAL A 16 -8.27 -25.36 21.76
N LEU A 17 -8.89 -25.59 20.59
CA LEU A 17 -9.42 -24.55 19.71
C LEU A 17 -10.43 -23.66 20.43
N GLN A 18 -11.41 -24.26 21.10
CA GLN A 18 -12.44 -23.53 21.84
C GLN A 18 -11.84 -22.72 22.98
N ARG A 19 -10.86 -23.27 23.70
CA ARG A 19 -10.11 -22.53 24.74
C ARG A 19 -9.38 -21.32 24.16
N CYS A 20 -8.66 -21.48 23.05
CA CYS A 20 -7.96 -20.39 22.37
C CYS A 20 -8.93 -19.29 21.90
N LEU A 21 -10.06 -19.68 21.28
CA LEU A 21 -11.08 -18.75 20.82
C LEU A 21 -11.78 -18.03 21.99
N LYS A 22 -11.97 -18.72 23.12
CA LYS A 22 -12.55 -18.13 24.34
C LYS A 22 -11.63 -17.08 24.95
N ILE A 23 -10.32 -17.34 25.01
CA ILE A 23 -9.31 -16.36 25.49
C ILE A 23 -9.40 -15.07 24.66
N VAL A 24 -9.33 -15.18 23.34
CA VAL A 24 -9.40 -13.99 22.44
C VAL A 24 -10.74 -13.27 22.60
N HIS A 25 -11.84 -14.02 22.73
CA HIS A 25 -13.18 -13.43 22.83
C HIS A 25 -13.39 -12.65 24.13
N ILE A 26 -13.01 -13.20 25.28
CA ILE A 26 -13.16 -12.53 26.59
C ILE A 26 -12.39 -11.22 26.61
N SER A 27 -11.11 -11.25 26.22
CA SER A 27 -10.26 -10.07 26.18
C SER A 27 -10.78 -9.02 25.18
N HIS A 28 -11.33 -9.45 24.03
CA HIS A 28 -11.94 -8.53 23.07
C HIS A 28 -13.22 -7.87 23.62
N MET A 29 -14.05 -8.59 24.37
CA MET A 29 -15.26 -8.01 25.00
C MET A 29 -14.89 -7.00 26.08
N GLN A 30 -13.88 -7.29 26.91
CA GLN A 30 -13.40 -6.38 27.95
C GLN A 30 -12.91 -5.05 27.37
N LEU A 31 -12.17 -5.09 26.26
CA LEU A 31 -11.71 -3.89 25.55
C LEU A 31 -12.89 -3.06 25.00
N ALA A 32 -13.91 -3.72 24.44
CA ALA A 32 -15.09 -3.02 23.95
C ALA A 32 -15.87 -2.33 25.07
N THR A 33 -15.99 -2.96 26.25
CA THR A 33 -16.65 -2.34 27.42
C THR A 33 -15.87 -1.15 27.98
N HIS A 34 -14.53 -1.21 27.99
CA HIS A 34 -13.71 -0.08 28.41
C HIS A 34 -13.85 1.13 27.48
N HIS A 35 -13.84 0.90 26.15
CA HIS A 35 -14.04 1.98 25.18
C HIS A 35 -15.45 2.60 25.26
N ALA A 36 -16.50 1.79 25.43
CA ALA A 36 -17.86 2.32 25.58
C ALA A 36 -18.03 3.17 26.86
N THR A 37 -17.38 2.76 27.95
CA THR A 37 -17.41 3.50 29.23
C THR A 37 -16.65 4.82 29.12
N GLN A 38 -15.48 4.83 28.47
CA GLN A 38 -14.71 6.06 28.23
C GLN A 38 -15.45 7.05 27.34
N GLN A 39 -16.05 6.60 26.25
CA GLN A 39 -16.85 7.47 25.38
C GLN A 39 -18.08 8.06 26.08
N SER A 40 -18.70 7.29 26.99
CA SER A 40 -19.83 7.79 27.79
C SER A 40 -19.40 8.82 28.85
N ALA A 41 -18.19 8.68 29.41
CA ALA A 41 -17.64 9.62 30.38
C ALA A 41 -17.19 10.94 29.73
N GLU A 42 -16.66 10.91 28.50
CA GLU A 42 -16.27 12.12 27.76
C GLU A 42 -17.45 12.99 27.29
N MET A 43 -18.68 12.47 27.28
CA MET A 43 -19.87 13.29 27.00
C MET A 43 -20.35 14.13 28.19
N GLN A 44 -19.76 13.99 29.39
CA GLN A 44 -19.99 14.92 30.50
C GLN A 44 -18.96 16.06 30.43
N PRO A 45 -19.40 17.34 30.46
CA PRO A 45 -18.49 18.49 30.40
C PRO A 45 -17.67 18.57 31.70
N VAL A 46 -16.46 18.03 31.67
CA VAL A 46 -15.51 18.12 32.79
C VAL A 46 -14.84 19.51 32.77
N PRO A 47 -14.74 20.20 33.93
CA PRO A 47 -14.02 21.47 34.04
C PRO A 47 -12.56 21.31 33.61
N SER A 48 -12.09 22.25 32.79
CA SER A 48 -10.74 22.32 32.22
C SER A 48 -9.64 22.20 33.28
N GLN A 49 -9.07 21.00 33.42
CA GLN A 49 -7.78 20.78 34.07
C GLN A 49 -6.72 20.47 33.01
N PRO A 50 -5.45 20.87 33.23
CA PRO A 50 -4.38 20.72 32.25
C PRO A 50 -4.11 19.24 31.94
N ALA A 51 -4.12 18.92 30.65
CA ALA A 51 -4.03 17.58 30.10
C ALA A 51 -2.63 16.97 30.32
N ASN A 52 -2.50 16.12 31.34
CA ASN A 52 -1.42 15.15 31.45
C ASN A 52 -1.76 13.97 30.53
N ILE A 53 -1.51 14.14 29.22
CA ILE A 53 -1.54 13.07 28.23
C ILE A 53 -0.20 12.36 28.34
N ASP A 54 -0.08 11.35 29.18
CA ASP A 54 0.85 10.24 28.99
C ASP A 54 0.61 9.20 30.10
N LEU A 55 0.67 7.92 29.72
CA LEU A 55 0.23 6.72 30.47
C LEU A 55 -1.26 6.35 30.32
N GLN A 56 -1.75 6.22 29.08
CA GLN A 56 -2.71 5.15 28.83
C GLN A 56 -1.98 3.83 29.06
N SER A 57 -2.37 3.08 30.10
CA SER A 57 -1.86 1.74 30.38
C SER A 57 -1.98 0.90 29.11
N HIS A 58 -0.85 0.64 28.45
CA HIS A 58 -0.82 -0.25 27.30
C HIS A 58 -1.35 -1.60 27.77
N ALA A 59 -2.56 -1.96 27.36
CA ALA A 59 -3.10 -3.29 27.59
C ALA A 59 -2.09 -4.27 26.99
N GLY A 60 -1.37 -5.00 27.86
CA GLY A 60 -0.27 -5.87 27.45
C GLY A 60 -0.72 -6.89 26.41
N THR A 61 0.16 -7.17 25.45
CA THR A 61 -0.05 -8.22 24.45
C THR A 61 -0.26 -9.57 25.14
N GLN A 62 -1.38 -10.24 24.85
CA GLN A 62 -1.67 -11.55 25.42
C GLN A 62 -1.02 -12.68 24.60
N VAL A 63 -0.15 -13.46 25.23
CA VAL A 63 0.60 -14.54 24.57
C VAL A 63 -0.04 -15.90 24.86
N ILE A 64 -0.23 -16.71 23.82
CA ILE A 64 -0.69 -18.10 23.92
C ILE A 64 0.38 -19.02 23.32
N LEU A 65 0.97 -19.87 24.16
CA LEU A 65 1.92 -20.91 23.75
C LEU A 65 1.17 -22.19 23.43
N LEU A 66 1.28 -22.65 22.18
CA LEU A 66 0.77 -23.94 21.73
C LEU A 66 1.94 -24.90 21.53
N SER A 67 2.00 -25.97 22.32
CA SER A 67 3.05 -26.99 22.24
C SER A 67 2.50 -28.35 21.82
N GLY A 68 3.29 -29.15 21.13
CA GLY A 68 2.91 -30.52 20.76
C GLY A 68 3.98 -31.20 19.93
N ASP A 69 3.86 -32.51 19.76
CA ASP A 69 4.80 -33.28 18.96
C ASP A 69 4.64 -33.00 17.46
N ALA A 70 5.72 -33.13 16.69
CA ALA A 70 5.64 -33.00 15.24
C ALA A 70 4.63 -34.02 14.68
N GLY A 71 3.61 -33.56 13.95
CA GLY A 71 2.54 -34.41 13.45
C GLY A 71 1.30 -34.53 14.35
N CYS A 72 1.23 -33.84 15.49
CA CYS A 72 0.00 -33.80 16.32
C CYS A 72 -1.15 -32.96 15.73
N GLY A 73 -0.95 -32.34 14.56
CA GLY A 73 -1.94 -31.52 13.85
C GLY A 73 -1.99 -30.05 14.25
N MET A 74 -0.91 -29.53 14.84
CA MET A 74 -0.77 -28.12 15.23
C MET A 74 -1.04 -27.13 14.08
N SER A 75 -0.41 -27.30 12.91
CA SER A 75 -0.67 -26.46 11.72
C SER A 75 -2.14 -26.39 11.33
N ALA A 76 -2.85 -27.50 11.52
CA ALA A 76 -4.22 -27.61 11.10
C ALA A 76 -5.18 -27.02 12.15
N LEU A 77 -4.81 -27.09 13.44
CA LEU A 77 -5.44 -26.31 14.52
C LEU A 77 -5.24 -24.79 14.30
N THR A 78 -4.02 -24.33 14.04
CA THR A 78 -3.71 -22.90 13.88
C THR A 78 -4.41 -22.30 12.68
N HIS A 79 -4.46 -23.03 11.55
CA HIS A 79 -5.26 -22.63 10.39
C HIS A 79 -6.74 -22.41 10.75
N GLN A 80 -7.27 -23.19 11.69
CA GLN A 80 -8.67 -23.10 12.11
C GLN A 80 -8.91 -22.01 13.14
N ILE A 81 -7.92 -21.74 14.01
CA ILE A 81 -7.87 -20.52 14.81
C ILE A 81 -7.96 -19.31 13.88
N SER A 82 -7.04 -19.18 12.91
CA SER A 82 -7.01 -18.09 11.92
C SER A 82 -8.36 -17.94 11.21
N ARG A 83 -8.89 -19.04 10.65
CA ARG A 83 -10.15 -19.04 9.90
C ARG A 83 -11.36 -18.65 10.76
N ARG A 84 -11.47 -19.15 11.99
CA ARG A 84 -12.60 -18.86 12.89
C ARG A 84 -12.55 -17.43 13.41
N LEU A 85 -11.35 -16.90 13.68
CA LEU A 85 -11.14 -15.50 14.06
C LEU A 85 -11.48 -14.56 12.90
N CYS A 86 -10.98 -14.81 11.69
CA CYS A 86 -11.31 -14.03 10.50
C CYS A 86 -12.83 -13.99 10.22
N ARG A 87 -13.54 -15.11 10.44
CA ARG A 87 -15.02 -15.16 10.32
C ARG A 87 -15.75 -14.30 11.35
N ARG A 88 -15.12 -13.98 12.48
CA ARG A 88 -15.62 -13.06 13.50
C ARG A 88 -15.18 -11.62 13.25
N GLY A 89 -14.58 -11.33 12.09
CA GLY A 89 -14.07 -10.00 11.76
C GLY A 89 -12.75 -9.64 12.45
N ILE A 90 -12.07 -10.61 13.07
CA ILE A 90 -10.78 -10.40 13.72
C ILE A 90 -9.69 -10.58 12.67
N HIS A 91 -8.85 -9.56 12.48
CA HIS A 91 -7.78 -9.60 11.49
C HIS A 91 -6.58 -10.38 12.02
N VAL A 92 -6.23 -11.46 11.32
CA VAL A 92 -5.15 -12.38 11.68
C VAL A 92 -4.00 -12.28 10.69
N LEU A 93 -2.77 -12.17 11.19
CA LEU A 93 -1.54 -12.35 10.43
C LEU A 93 -0.92 -13.71 10.75
N GLU A 94 -0.76 -14.55 9.75
CA GLU A 94 -0.15 -15.87 9.88
C GLU A 94 1.23 -15.88 9.24
N LEU A 95 2.26 -16.18 10.04
CA LEU A 95 3.63 -16.30 9.56
C LEU A 95 3.81 -17.60 8.77
N PRO A 96 4.71 -17.61 7.76
CA PRO A 96 5.00 -18.82 7.00
C PRO A 96 5.57 -19.91 7.93
N GLU A 97 5.12 -21.15 7.74
CA GLU A 97 5.69 -22.31 8.45
C GLU A 97 7.15 -22.53 8.03
N LEU A 98 7.41 -22.37 6.73
CA LEU A 98 8.72 -22.46 6.12
C LEU A 98 9.04 -21.10 5.49
N PRO A 99 9.85 -20.27 6.15
CA PRO A 99 10.23 -18.97 5.60
C PRO A 99 11.07 -19.15 4.33
N SER A 100 10.91 -18.22 3.39
CA SER A 100 11.56 -18.27 2.08
C SER A 100 13.08 -18.18 2.11
N GLN A 101 13.66 -17.60 3.18
CA GLN A 101 15.10 -17.44 3.31
C GLN A 101 15.74 -18.56 4.16
N PRO A 102 16.92 -19.08 3.75
CA PRO A 102 17.70 -19.95 4.61
C PRO A 102 18.19 -19.15 5.83
N ASN A 103 17.96 -19.67 7.03
CA ASN A 103 18.26 -18.97 8.32
C ASN A 103 17.41 -17.71 8.57
N ALA A 104 16.15 -17.72 8.15
CA ALA A 104 15.23 -16.63 8.41
C ALA A 104 15.13 -16.30 9.91
N THR A 105 15.21 -15.02 10.22
CA THR A 105 14.87 -14.51 11.56
C THR A 105 13.36 -14.28 11.67
N PHE A 106 12.85 -14.12 12.89
CA PHE A 106 11.45 -13.77 13.14
C PHE A 106 10.95 -12.57 12.32
N ILE A 107 11.80 -11.53 12.16
CA ILE A 107 11.46 -10.35 11.36
C ILE A 107 11.30 -10.68 9.87
N HIS A 108 12.08 -11.63 9.33
CA HIS A 108 11.89 -12.10 7.96
C HIS A 108 10.52 -12.77 7.79
N GLY A 109 10.10 -13.57 8.78
CA GLY A 109 8.75 -14.15 8.81
C GLY A 109 7.64 -13.10 8.83
N LEU A 110 7.77 -12.05 9.64
CA LEU A 110 6.82 -10.93 9.67
C LEU A 110 6.73 -10.21 8.32
N VAL A 111 7.88 -9.89 7.74
CA VAL A 111 8.00 -9.16 6.46
C VAL A 111 7.37 -9.98 5.34
N GLU A 112 7.68 -11.28 5.28
CA GLU A 112 7.09 -12.21 4.31
C GLU A 112 5.57 -12.35 4.52
N ALA A 113 5.10 -12.49 5.76
CA ALA A 113 3.67 -12.61 6.08
C ALA A 113 2.88 -11.36 5.68
N LEU A 114 3.48 -10.18 5.82
CA LEU A 114 2.89 -8.92 5.38
C LEU A 114 2.94 -8.71 3.86
N GLY A 115 3.72 -9.52 3.15
CA GLY A 115 3.99 -9.37 1.71
C GLY A 115 4.93 -8.21 1.40
N LEU A 116 5.78 -7.82 2.36
CA LEU A 116 6.81 -6.81 2.13
C LEU A 116 7.93 -7.41 1.25
N PRO A 117 8.40 -6.70 0.21
CA PRO A 117 9.49 -7.15 -0.63
C PRO A 117 10.77 -7.45 0.19
N PRO A 118 11.44 -8.59 -0.03
CA PRO A 118 12.70 -8.91 0.62
C PRO A 118 13.79 -7.86 0.38
N GLN A 119 13.74 -7.14 -0.76
CA GLN A 119 14.68 -6.06 -1.07
C GLN A 119 14.63 -4.92 -0.05
N MET A 120 13.48 -4.73 0.61
CA MET A 120 13.36 -3.75 1.69
C MET A 120 14.15 -4.17 2.93
N MET A 121 14.47 -5.46 3.10
CA MET A 121 15.31 -5.94 4.21
C MET A 121 16.76 -5.47 4.12
N ALA A 122 17.21 -5.02 2.95
CA ALA A 122 18.54 -4.42 2.79
C ALA A 122 18.62 -2.99 3.37
N SER A 123 17.48 -2.38 3.71
CA SER A 123 17.44 -1.04 4.33
C SER A 123 17.76 -1.09 5.84
N GLN A 124 17.88 0.07 6.48
CA GLN A 124 18.21 0.15 7.90
C GLN A 124 17.12 -0.51 8.77
N LYS A 125 17.52 -1.33 9.75
CA LYS A 125 16.61 -2.11 10.62
C LYS A 125 15.45 -1.29 11.20
N SER A 126 15.72 -0.08 11.69
CA SER A 126 14.73 0.83 12.28
C SER A 126 13.64 1.28 11.28
N GLN A 127 13.99 1.39 9.99
CA GLN A 127 13.03 1.76 8.96
C GLN A 127 12.05 0.63 8.70
N ILE A 128 12.54 -0.62 8.64
CA ILE A 128 11.70 -1.81 8.45
C ILE A 128 10.70 -1.95 9.58
N GLU A 129 11.16 -1.73 10.83
CA GLU A 129 10.29 -1.75 12.02
C GLU A 129 9.16 -0.74 11.92
N THR A 130 9.46 0.49 11.50
CA THR A 130 8.45 1.54 11.30
C THR A 130 7.45 1.15 10.20
N ILE A 131 7.93 0.56 9.09
CA ILE A 131 7.10 0.19 7.94
C ILE A 131 6.15 -0.97 8.28
N TYR A 132 6.65 -2.05 8.86
CA TYR A 132 5.76 -3.14 9.23
C TYR A 132 4.78 -2.69 10.31
N SER A 133 5.21 -1.87 11.28
CA SER A 133 4.33 -1.35 12.33
C SER A 133 3.17 -0.54 11.76
N ALA A 134 3.44 0.33 10.78
CA ALA A 134 2.38 1.05 10.07
C ALA A 134 1.45 0.13 9.28
N THR A 135 2.02 -0.91 8.65
CA THR A 135 1.27 -1.92 7.89
C THR A 135 0.34 -2.72 8.81
N PHE A 136 0.80 -3.10 10.01
CA PHE A 136 0.00 -3.74 11.05
C PHE A 136 -1.19 -2.88 11.47
N LYS A 137 -0.92 -1.59 11.76
CA LYS A 137 -1.96 -0.62 12.15
C LYS A 137 -2.99 -0.41 11.03
N LEU A 138 -2.54 -0.23 9.78
CA LEU A 138 -3.44 -0.03 8.64
C LEU A 138 -4.31 -1.27 8.35
N ARG A 139 -3.74 -2.47 8.46
CA ARG A 139 -4.48 -3.73 8.28
C ARG A 139 -5.32 -4.11 9.51
N GLN A 140 -5.24 -3.30 10.57
CA GLN A 140 -5.90 -3.55 11.86
C GLN A 140 -5.61 -4.96 12.39
N ILE A 141 -4.39 -5.47 12.19
CA ILE A 141 -4.03 -6.83 12.62
C ILE A 141 -4.11 -6.88 14.15
N GLN A 142 -4.96 -7.77 14.66
CA GLN A 142 -5.19 -7.96 16.09
C GLN A 142 -4.49 -9.20 16.62
N VAL A 143 -4.34 -10.24 15.78
CA VAL A 143 -3.81 -11.55 16.17
C VAL A 143 -2.68 -11.91 15.24
N THR A 144 -1.53 -12.27 15.82
CA THR A 144 -0.40 -12.82 15.08
C THR A 144 -0.24 -14.30 15.42
N VAL A 145 -0.19 -15.15 14.41
CA VAL A 145 0.02 -16.59 14.54
C VAL A 145 1.39 -16.93 13.98
N VAL A 146 2.29 -17.35 14.86
CA VAL A 146 3.63 -17.83 14.51
C VAL A 146 3.59 -19.35 14.51
N ASN A 147 3.35 -19.91 13.33
CA ASN A 147 3.47 -21.34 13.13
C ASN A 147 4.94 -21.75 13.13
N ASP A 148 5.23 -22.93 13.66
CA ASP A 148 6.54 -23.56 13.55
C ASP A 148 7.67 -22.65 14.06
N VAL A 149 7.56 -22.14 15.30
CA VAL A 149 8.51 -21.13 15.86
C VAL A 149 9.96 -21.59 15.73
N GLN A 150 10.21 -22.90 15.81
CA GLN A 150 11.52 -23.48 15.57
C GLN A 150 12.14 -23.14 14.20
N SER A 151 11.37 -22.80 13.17
CA SER A 151 11.86 -22.33 11.86
C SER A 151 12.61 -20.99 11.96
N TYR A 152 12.40 -20.25 13.04
CA TYR A 152 13.04 -18.96 13.32
C TYR A 152 14.12 -19.05 14.41
N MET A 153 14.26 -20.21 15.06
CA MET A 153 15.23 -20.45 16.13
C MET A 153 16.36 -21.38 15.65
N ARG A 154 17.59 -21.10 16.06
CA ARG A 154 18.73 -21.99 15.78
C ARG A 154 18.75 -23.13 16.79
N ARG A 155 19.15 -24.33 16.33
CA ARG A 155 19.43 -25.48 17.21
C ARG A 155 20.89 -25.43 17.70
N PRO A 156 21.18 -25.86 18.95
CA PRO A 156 20.21 -26.24 19.98
C PRO A 156 19.40 -25.02 20.44
N TYR A 157 18.12 -25.24 20.77
CA TYR A 157 17.26 -24.16 21.25
C TYR A 157 17.79 -23.68 22.60
N SER A 158 18.02 -22.37 22.75
CA SER A 158 18.35 -21.76 24.04
C SER A 158 17.39 -20.62 24.34
N ASN A 159 17.12 -20.42 25.63
CA ASN A 159 16.40 -19.29 26.19
C ASN A 159 17.04 -17.93 25.79
N ALA A 160 18.36 -17.88 25.65
CA ALA A 160 19.15 -16.73 25.20
C ALA A 160 19.25 -16.59 23.67
N SER A 161 18.39 -17.26 22.90
CA SER A 161 18.43 -17.17 21.44
C SER A 161 18.07 -15.74 20.98
N PRO A 162 18.78 -15.14 20.01
CA PRO A 162 18.40 -13.86 19.42
C PRO A 162 16.96 -13.83 18.87
N ALA A 163 16.39 -14.99 18.54
CA ALA A 163 15.01 -15.12 18.12
C ALA A 163 14.02 -14.84 19.25
N VAL A 164 14.28 -15.32 20.47
CA VAL A 164 13.44 -15.09 21.66
C VAL A 164 13.40 -13.60 21.96
N THR A 165 14.56 -12.93 22.04
CA THR A 165 14.63 -11.48 22.26
C THR A 165 13.85 -10.70 21.21
N LYS A 166 13.91 -11.11 19.92
CA LYS A 166 13.15 -10.45 18.84
C LYS A 166 11.65 -10.70 18.93
N ILE A 167 11.22 -11.88 19.40
CA ILE A 167 9.82 -12.19 19.69
C ILE A 167 9.34 -11.36 20.88
N ALA A 168 10.14 -11.24 21.94
CA ALA A 168 9.85 -10.42 23.11
C ALA A 168 9.74 -8.93 22.76
N GLU A 169 10.70 -8.37 22.00
CA GLU A 169 10.64 -7.01 21.45
C GLU A 169 9.33 -6.76 20.69
N PHE A 170 8.89 -7.72 19.87
CA PHE A 170 7.63 -7.63 19.14
C PHE A 170 6.40 -7.67 20.07
N ILE A 171 6.40 -8.52 21.10
CA ILE A 171 5.31 -8.60 22.09
C ILE A 171 5.22 -7.30 22.89
N HIS A 172 6.36 -6.78 23.37
CA HIS A 172 6.47 -5.52 24.11
C HIS A 172 6.06 -4.30 23.28
N SER A 173 6.21 -4.35 21.95
CA SER A 173 5.76 -3.27 21.06
C SER A 173 4.25 -3.02 21.09
N GLY A 174 3.45 -3.98 21.58
CA GLY A 174 1.99 -3.86 21.66
C GLY A 174 1.27 -3.79 20.31
N ILE A 175 1.98 -4.04 19.20
CA ILE A 175 1.42 -3.90 17.84
C ILE A 175 0.33 -4.94 17.57
N SER A 176 0.48 -6.15 18.12
CA SER A 176 -0.51 -7.23 18.04
C SER A 176 -1.15 -7.41 19.40
N LYS A 177 -2.49 -7.49 19.48
CA LYS A 177 -3.19 -7.69 20.77
C LYS A 177 -2.99 -9.09 21.32
N PHE A 178 -2.95 -10.08 20.41
CA PHE A 178 -2.72 -11.48 20.76
C PHE A 178 -1.59 -12.06 19.91
N VAL A 179 -0.79 -12.94 20.50
CA VAL A 179 0.26 -13.67 19.79
C VAL A 179 0.15 -15.15 20.12
N PHE A 180 -0.08 -15.97 19.09
CA PHE A 180 -0.02 -17.43 19.18
C PHE A 180 1.35 -17.90 18.74
N LEU A 181 2.11 -18.53 19.64
CA LEU A 181 3.43 -19.10 19.35
C LEU A 181 3.28 -20.62 19.35
N CYS A 182 3.43 -21.22 18.17
CA CYS A 182 3.16 -22.64 17.95
C CYS A 182 4.47 -23.37 17.69
N ALA A 183 4.88 -24.24 18.60
CA ALA A 183 6.21 -24.83 18.59
C ALA A 183 6.19 -26.31 18.99
N THR A 184 7.22 -27.06 18.56
CA THR A 184 7.45 -28.41 19.14
C THR A 184 7.62 -28.33 20.65
N THR A 185 7.30 -29.41 21.38
CA THR A 185 7.41 -29.44 22.85
C THR A 185 8.75 -28.90 23.35
N LEU A 186 9.87 -29.41 22.82
CA LEU A 186 11.23 -28.97 23.20
C LEU A 186 11.49 -27.48 22.90
N CYS A 187 11.08 -27.01 21.72
CA CYS A 187 11.24 -25.59 21.36
C CYS A 187 10.34 -24.68 22.21
N CYS A 188 9.14 -25.15 22.56
CA CYS A 188 8.21 -24.42 23.40
C CYS A 188 8.72 -24.27 24.84
N ASP A 189 9.41 -25.26 25.38
CA ASP A 189 10.00 -25.18 26.72
C ASP A 189 11.12 -24.13 26.77
N ALA A 190 12.02 -24.14 25.79
CA ALA A 190 13.08 -23.12 25.67
C ALA A 190 12.49 -21.70 25.45
N LEU A 191 11.40 -21.60 24.67
CA LEU A 191 10.70 -20.34 24.43
C LEU A 191 10.00 -19.84 25.70
N ALA A 192 9.35 -20.72 26.45
CA ALA A 192 8.69 -20.40 27.72
C ALA A 192 9.68 -19.79 28.72
N GLU A 193 10.82 -20.47 28.93
CA GLU A 193 11.89 -19.97 29.79
C GLU A 193 12.43 -18.60 29.32
N GLY A 194 12.63 -18.45 28.01
CA GLY A 194 13.06 -17.19 27.43
C GLY A 194 12.05 -16.04 27.60
N LEU A 195 10.75 -16.33 27.51
CA LEU A 195 9.69 -15.35 27.77
C LEU A 195 9.57 -14.99 29.25
N ASP A 196 9.81 -15.96 30.15
CA ASP A 196 9.82 -15.72 31.59
C ASP A 196 10.98 -14.78 31.97
N ILE A 197 12.16 -14.92 31.35
CA ILE A 197 13.31 -14.01 31.53
C ILE A 197 12.97 -12.58 31.06
N GLU A 198 12.18 -12.45 29.99
CA GLU A 198 11.75 -11.16 29.43
C GLU A 198 10.48 -10.60 30.11
N GLU A 199 10.06 -11.21 31.23
CA GLU A 199 8.88 -10.84 32.03
C GLU A 199 7.54 -10.85 31.27
N ILE A 200 7.41 -11.73 30.27
CA ILE A 200 6.21 -11.85 29.44
C ILE A 200 5.31 -12.96 29.98
N SER A 201 4.12 -12.58 30.46
CA SER A 201 3.08 -13.53 30.86
C SER A 201 2.45 -14.25 29.66
N TYR A 202 2.29 -15.57 29.73
CA TYR A 202 1.66 -16.38 28.68
C TYR A 202 0.70 -17.44 29.21
N SER A 203 -0.24 -17.87 28.35
CA SER A 203 -1.11 -19.03 28.57
C SER A 203 -0.64 -20.21 27.75
N ARG A 204 -0.35 -21.35 28.40
CA ARG A 204 0.12 -22.56 27.71
C ARG A 204 -1.03 -23.55 27.44
N ALA A 205 -1.05 -24.12 26.25
CA ALA A 205 -1.90 -25.26 25.91
C ALA A 205 -1.08 -26.32 25.14
N GLN A 206 -1.16 -27.56 25.59
CA GLN A 206 -0.46 -28.68 24.97
C GLN A 206 -1.43 -29.50 24.13
N ILE A 207 -1.04 -29.75 22.89
CA ILE A 207 -1.66 -30.67 21.95
C ILE A 207 -1.04 -32.04 22.18
N LYS A 208 -1.87 -32.97 22.67
CA LYS A 208 -1.45 -34.34 22.91
C LYS A 208 -1.59 -35.16 21.63
N ARG A 209 -0.86 -36.27 21.59
CA ARG A 209 -1.09 -37.33 20.60
C ARG A 209 -2.53 -37.85 20.77
N MET A 210 -3.17 -38.19 19.67
CA MET A 210 -4.55 -38.66 19.70
C MET A 210 -4.60 -40.09 20.25
N PRO A 211 -5.29 -40.33 21.38
CA PRO A 211 -5.43 -41.69 21.90
C PRO A 211 -6.25 -42.55 20.94
N TYR A 212 -5.96 -43.85 20.91
CA TYR A 212 -6.81 -44.78 20.18
C TYR A 212 -8.17 -44.89 20.87
N GLY A 213 -9.25 -44.76 20.10
CA GLY A 213 -10.63 -44.76 20.61
C GLY A 213 -11.62 -44.30 19.53
N ALA A 214 -12.89 -44.11 19.92
CA ALA A 214 -13.97 -43.71 19.01
C ALA A 214 -13.62 -42.45 18.19
N SER A 215 -13.12 -41.41 18.86
CA SER A 215 -12.62 -40.17 18.25
C SER A 215 -11.58 -40.39 17.13
N TYR A 216 -10.63 -41.33 17.34
CA TYR A 216 -9.60 -41.62 16.34
C TYR A 216 -10.18 -42.43 15.17
N ILE A 217 -11.09 -43.36 15.46
CA ILE A 217 -11.81 -44.14 14.43
C ILE A 217 -12.64 -43.20 13.56
N ASP A 218 -13.38 -42.27 14.16
CA ASP A 218 -14.16 -41.25 13.46
C ASP A 218 -13.25 -40.37 12.59
N PHE A 219 -12.09 -39.94 13.13
CA PHE A 219 -11.08 -39.20 12.38
C PHE A 219 -10.61 -39.94 11.12
N VAL A 220 -10.28 -41.24 11.25
CA VAL A 220 -9.84 -42.06 10.11
C VAL A 220 -10.97 -42.23 9.10
N THR A 221 -12.17 -42.55 9.57
CA THR A 221 -13.37 -42.78 8.74
C THR A 221 -13.73 -41.54 7.95
N ASP A 222 -13.88 -40.38 8.61
CA ASP A 222 -14.17 -39.10 7.97
C ASP A 222 -13.10 -38.71 6.94
N THR A 223 -11.83 -38.98 7.26
CA THR A 223 -10.71 -38.68 6.37
C THR A 223 -10.75 -39.54 5.12
N VAL A 224 -10.97 -40.85 5.28
CA VAL A 224 -11.06 -41.76 4.14
C VAL A 224 -12.29 -41.42 3.31
N GLU A 225 -13.46 -41.24 3.93
CA GLU A 225 -14.69 -40.83 3.23
C GLU A 225 -14.49 -39.54 2.43
N SER A 226 -13.80 -38.54 2.99
CA SER A 226 -13.48 -37.28 2.30
C SER A 226 -12.57 -37.48 1.08
N LEU A 227 -11.65 -38.45 1.12
CA LEU A 227 -10.70 -38.72 0.04
C LEU A 227 -11.23 -39.70 -1.01
N THR A 228 -12.02 -40.69 -0.61
CA THR A 228 -12.53 -41.78 -1.46
C THR A 228 -13.97 -41.56 -1.90
N GLY A 229 -14.76 -40.78 -1.18
CA GLY A 229 -16.22 -40.68 -1.31
C GLY A 229 -16.98 -41.86 -0.73
N SER A 230 -16.30 -42.81 -0.05
CA SER A 230 -16.91 -43.98 0.59
C SER A 230 -16.48 -44.06 2.06
N PRO A 231 -17.41 -44.24 3.00
CA PRO A 231 -17.09 -44.42 4.41
C PRO A 231 -16.58 -45.84 4.73
N GLU A 232 -16.64 -46.77 3.77
CA GLU A 232 -16.23 -48.16 3.98
C GLU A 232 -14.72 -48.27 4.16
N ILE A 233 -14.28 -48.56 5.39
CA ILE A 233 -12.91 -48.89 5.75
C ILE A 233 -12.85 -50.24 6.46
N PRO A 234 -11.80 -51.06 6.25
CA PRO A 234 -11.59 -52.26 7.05
C PRO A 234 -11.56 -51.93 8.54
N GLU A 235 -12.21 -52.73 9.38
CA GLU A 235 -12.29 -52.49 10.83
C GLU A 235 -10.92 -52.46 11.52
N SER A 236 -9.91 -53.15 10.97
CA SER A 236 -8.54 -53.15 11.48
C SER A 236 -7.74 -51.89 11.13
N LEU A 237 -8.15 -51.17 10.07
CA LEU A 237 -7.37 -50.09 9.49
C LEU A 237 -7.08 -48.94 10.49
N PRO A 238 -8.04 -48.46 11.30
CA PRO A 238 -7.76 -47.44 12.30
C PRO A 238 -6.70 -47.89 13.33
N LEU A 239 -6.74 -49.15 13.79
CA LEU A 239 -5.77 -49.65 14.76
C LEU A 239 -4.36 -49.72 14.17
N GLU A 240 -4.25 -50.26 12.95
CA GLU A 240 -2.98 -50.34 12.22
C GLU A 240 -2.38 -48.94 11.99
N LEU A 241 -3.20 -48.00 11.53
CA LEU A 241 -2.80 -46.61 11.34
C LEU A 241 -2.38 -45.93 12.65
N HIS A 242 -3.07 -46.21 13.75
CA HIS A 242 -2.72 -45.67 15.07
C HIS A 242 -1.36 -46.17 15.52
N GLN A 243 -1.11 -47.48 15.42
CA GLN A 243 0.17 -48.10 15.78
C GLN A 243 1.32 -47.55 14.92
N LEU A 244 1.11 -47.41 13.61
CA LEU A 244 2.12 -46.87 12.69
C LEU A 244 2.44 -45.39 12.92
N SER A 245 1.44 -44.61 13.34
CA SER A 245 1.59 -43.17 13.55
C SER A 245 1.83 -42.78 15.00
N GLU A 246 1.75 -43.73 15.93
CA GLU A 246 1.73 -43.49 17.38
C GLU A 246 0.71 -42.42 17.80
N GLY A 247 -0.44 -42.34 17.10
CA GLY A 247 -1.46 -41.31 17.33
C GLY A 247 -1.12 -39.91 16.80
N LEU A 248 -0.05 -39.75 16.01
CA LEU A 248 0.29 -38.49 15.33
C LEU A 248 -0.56 -38.34 14.07
N ILE A 249 -1.63 -37.56 14.16
CA ILE A 249 -2.62 -37.42 13.08
C ILE A 249 -2.04 -36.96 11.74
N GLY A 250 -0.99 -36.13 11.73
CA GLY A 250 -0.28 -35.74 10.51
C GLY A 250 0.42 -36.92 9.82
N VAL A 251 0.96 -37.85 10.61
CA VAL A 251 1.55 -39.11 10.12
C VAL A 251 0.44 -40.06 9.67
N THR A 252 -0.66 -40.16 10.42
CA THR A 252 -1.85 -40.90 10.02
C THR A 252 -2.39 -40.43 8.66
N MET A 253 -2.56 -39.11 8.46
CA MET A 253 -3.00 -38.52 7.18
C MET A 253 -2.07 -38.89 6.03
N ARG A 254 -0.76 -38.93 6.28
CA ARG A 254 0.23 -39.35 5.27
C ARG A 254 0.01 -40.82 4.89
N HIS A 255 -0.16 -41.72 5.86
CA HIS A 255 -0.45 -43.13 5.58
C HIS A 255 -1.77 -43.32 4.84
N ILE A 256 -2.85 -42.63 5.23
CA ILE A 256 -4.13 -42.69 4.52
C ILE A 256 -3.96 -42.25 3.06
N ARG A 257 -3.23 -41.15 2.79
CA ARG A 257 -2.97 -40.70 1.41
C ARG A 257 -2.18 -41.73 0.59
N CYS A 258 -1.25 -42.45 1.20
CA CYS A 258 -0.54 -43.54 0.54
C CYS A 258 -1.47 -44.72 0.22
N LEU A 259 -2.40 -45.04 1.12
CA LEU A 259 -3.36 -46.15 0.96
C LEU A 259 -4.44 -45.86 -0.10
N VAL A 260 -4.97 -44.63 -0.11
CA VAL A 260 -6.05 -44.23 -1.03
C VAL A 260 -5.51 -43.99 -2.46
N GLY A 261 -4.19 -43.79 -2.61
CA GLY A 261 -3.54 -43.50 -3.88
C GLY A 261 -3.93 -42.14 -4.48
N PRO A 262 -3.13 -41.58 -5.41
CA PRO A 262 -3.62 -40.48 -6.22
C PRO A 262 -4.76 -41.01 -7.08
N ARG A 263 -5.98 -40.46 -6.92
CA ARG A 263 -7.01 -40.64 -7.95
C ARG A 263 -6.40 -40.19 -9.28
N SER A 264 -6.09 -41.14 -10.14
CA SER A 264 -5.79 -40.86 -11.54
C SER A 264 -7.01 -40.11 -12.09
N GLU A 265 -6.74 -38.96 -12.67
CA GLU A 265 -7.68 -37.98 -13.21
C GLU A 265 -9.00 -38.60 -13.70
N MET A 266 -10.15 -38.25 -13.11
CA MET A 266 -11.44 -38.36 -13.83
C MET A 266 -12.46 -37.32 -13.37
N ALA A 267 -13.08 -36.73 -14.39
CA ALA A 267 -14.18 -35.77 -14.40
C ALA A 267 -13.81 -34.28 -14.16
N PRO A 268 -13.54 -33.51 -15.23
CA PRO A 268 -13.58 -32.05 -15.15
C PRO A 268 -14.96 -31.63 -14.66
N SER A 269 -15.04 -31.00 -13.49
CA SER A 269 -16.32 -30.49 -12.98
C SER A 269 -16.85 -29.44 -13.95
N HIS A 270 -17.96 -29.77 -14.63
CA HIS A 270 -18.73 -28.91 -15.54
C HIS A 270 -19.54 -27.85 -14.78
N ALA A 271 -18.98 -27.28 -13.70
CA ALA A 271 -19.54 -26.04 -13.19
C ALA A 271 -19.23 -24.94 -14.22
N PRO A 272 -20.22 -24.14 -14.67
CA PRO A 272 -20.00 -23.05 -15.62
C PRO A 272 -18.99 -22.07 -15.02
N ARG A 273 -17.72 -22.25 -15.41
CA ARG A 273 -16.61 -21.42 -14.97
C ARG A 273 -16.88 -20.03 -15.52
N LYS A 274 -17.28 -19.11 -14.64
CA LYS A 274 -17.19 -17.68 -14.93
C LYS A 274 -15.79 -17.44 -15.48
N LYS A 275 -15.69 -17.00 -16.75
CA LYS A 275 -14.41 -16.67 -17.39
C LYS A 275 -13.78 -15.53 -16.58
N THR A 276 -12.99 -15.87 -15.57
CA THR A 276 -12.11 -14.92 -14.90
C THR A 276 -10.90 -14.76 -15.81
N TRP A 277 -10.77 -13.59 -16.44
CA TRP A 277 -9.74 -13.34 -17.46
C TRP A 277 -8.30 -13.47 -16.90
N PHE A 278 -8.17 -13.47 -15.57
CA PHE A 278 -6.92 -13.60 -14.81
C PHE A 278 -6.93 -14.83 -13.89
N ARG A 279 -7.47 -15.96 -14.34
CA ARG A 279 -7.50 -17.19 -13.53
C ARG A 279 -6.07 -17.62 -13.14
N GLY A 280 -5.84 -17.85 -11.84
CA GLY A 280 -4.53 -18.19 -11.30
C GLY A 280 -3.64 -16.98 -10.98
N PHE A 281 -4.15 -15.76 -11.19
CA PHE A 281 -3.48 -14.50 -10.91
C PHE A 281 -4.33 -13.62 -9.99
N CYS A 282 -3.68 -12.65 -9.36
CA CYS A 282 -4.36 -11.54 -8.70
C CYS A 282 -5.15 -10.71 -9.72
N GLN A 283 -6.34 -10.26 -9.34
CA GLN A 283 -7.06 -9.28 -10.16
C GLN A 283 -6.29 -7.94 -10.17
N PRO A 284 -6.14 -7.30 -11.34
CA PRO A 284 -5.61 -5.95 -11.42
C PRO A 284 -6.49 -4.98 -10.63
N VAL A 285 -5.87 -4.04 -9.92
CA VAL A 285 -6.63 -2.92 -9.34
C VAL A 285 -7.08 -1.99 -10.46
N ASN A 286 -8.18 -1.28 -10.25
CA ASN A 286 -8.63 -0.25 -11.17
C ASN A 286 -7.48 0.72 -11.48
N ASP A 287 -7.24 0.92 -12.77
CA ASP A 287 -6.19 1.78 -13.31
C ASP A 287 -4.75 1.40 -12.92
N GLU A 288 -4.50 0.16 -12.50
CA GLU A 288 -3.17 -0.33 -12.14
C GLU A 288 -2.25 -0.45 -13.38
N VAL A 289 -0.96 -0.10 -13.23
CA VAL A 289 0.08 -0.30 -14.25
C VAL A 289 0.54 -1.76 -14.30
N PHE A 290 1.08 -2.21 -15.43
CA PHE A 290 1.46 -3.62 -15.63
C PHE A 290 2.58 -4.08 -14.69
N SER A 291 3.62 -3.26 -14.53
CA SER A 291 4.76 -3.54 -13.66
C SER A 291 4.33 -3.76 -12.21
N SER A 292 3.47 -2.89 -11.68
CA SER A 292 2.84 -3.03 -10.35
C SER A 292 2.08 -4.34 -10.23
N TRP A 293 1.18 -4.64 -11.19
CA TRP A 293 0.39 -5.86 -11.14
C TRP A 293 1.27 -7.11 -11.18
N LEU A 294 2.32 -7.10 -12.02
CA LEU A 294 3.23 -8.23 -12.15
C LEU A 294 4.03 -8.45 -10.87
N MET A 295 4.53 -7.38 -10.23
CA MET A 295 5.16 -7.46 -8.92
C MET A 295 4.22 -8.09 -7.90
N ARG A 296 2.95 -7.66 -7.86
CA ARG A 296 2.00 -8.23 -6.91
C ARG A 296 1.78 -9.73 -7.09
N ASN A 297 1.73 -10.19 -8.34
CA ASN A 297 1.64 -11.62 -8.62
C ASN A 297 2.90 -12.36 -8.16
N ALA A 298 4.10 -11.80 -8.37
CA ALA A 298 5.35 -12.41 -7.92
C ALA A 298 5.45 -12.61 -6.39
N PHE A 299 4.77 -11.76 -5.61
CA PHE A 299 4.76 -11.82 -4.14
C PHE A 299 3.46 -12.39 -3.55
N THR A 300 2.52 -12.85 -4.38
CA THR A 300 1.30 -13.48 -3.88
C THR A 300 1.51 -14.99 -3.75
N LYS A 301 1.38 -15.53 -2.53
CA LYS A 301 1.59 -16.96 -2.21
C LYS A 301 0.84 -17.93 -3.12
N ASN A 302 -0.34 -17.54 -3.63
CA ASN A 302 -1.18 -18.39 -4.49
C ASN A 302 -0.83 -18.34 -5.98
N VAL A 303 0.13 -17.51 -6.39
CA VAL A 303 0.52 -17.33 -7.79
C VAL A 303 1.91 -17.93 -7.98
N LEU A 304 1.95 -19.21 -8.34
CA LEU A 304 3.20 -19.97 -8.48
C LEU A 304 3.93 -19.71 -9.80
N SER A 305 3.24 -19.14 -10.78
CA SER A 305 3.75 -19.01 -12.16
C SER A 305 4.51 -17.73 -12.43
N VAL A 306 4.63 -16.83 -11.45
CA VAL A 306 5.37 -15.57 -11.57
C VAL A 306 6.37 -15.51 -10.44
N THR A 307 7.64 -15.48 -10.79
CA THR A 307 8.78 -15.41 -9.86
C THR A 307 9.63 -14.19 -10.19
N ALA A 308 10.75 -14.01 -9.48
CA ALA A 308 11.73 -12.98 -9.79
C ALA A 308 12.28 -13.10 -11.23
N THR A 309 12.38 -14.32 -11.76
CA THR A 309 12.86 -14.59 -13.13
C THR A 309 11.96 -13.96 -14.19
N GLU A 310 10.64 -14.03 -14.02
CA GLU A 310 9.69 -13.38 -14.93
C GLU A 310 9.80 -11.84 -14.88
N LEU A 311 10.06 -11.27 -13.69
CA LEU A 311 10.31 -9.83 -13.54
C LEU A 311 11.59 -9.41 -14.28
N ASP A 312 12.67 -10.18 -14.12
CA ASP A 312 13.95 -9.93 -14.79
C ASP A 312 13.85 -10.05 -16.31
N GLY A 313 13.11 -11.04 -16.82
CA GLY A 313 12.81 -11.17 -18.24
C GLY A 313 12.11 -9.91 -18.79
N CYS A 314 11.14 -9.37 -18.04
CA CYS A 314 10.47 -8.12 -18.40
C CYS A 314 11.42 -6.89 -18.33
N ARG A 315 12.33 -6.84 -17.34
CA ARG A 315 13.37 -5.78 -17.26
C ARG A 315 14.28 -5.82 -18.48
N GLN A 316 14.78 -6.99 -18.84
CA GLN A 316 15.68 -7.19 -19.97
C GLN A 316 14.99 -6.81 -21.28
N ALA A 317 13.75 -7.28 -21.47
CA ALA A 317 12.93 -6.90 -22.62
C ALA A 317 12.79 -5.38 -22.75
N ALA A 318 12.46 -4.68 -21.66
CA ALA A 318 12.34 -3.23 -21.70
C ALA A 318 13.64 -2.55 -22.13
N ARG A 319 14.78 -2.98 -21.56
CA ARG A 319 16.11 -2.45 -21.91
C ARG A 319 16.46 -2.66 -23.38
N LEU A 320 16.16 -3.84 -23.95
CA LEU A 320 16.45 -4.17 -25.36
C LEU A 320 15.69 -3.26 -26.34
N TYR A 321 14.48 -2.83 -25.97
CA TYR A 321 13.67 -1.93 -26.80
C TYR A 321 13.86 -0.45 -26.45
N GLY A 322 15.01 -0.09 -25.85
CA GLY A 322 15.36 1.30 -25.50
C GLY A 322 14.49 1.91 -24.39
N GLY A 323 13.62 1.12 -23.77
CA GLY A 323 12.73 1.53 -22.69
C GLY A 323 13.38 1.33 -21.32
N ARG A 324 13.33 2.35 -20.45
CA ARG A 324 13.58 2.18 -19.01
C ARG A 324 12.32 1.84 -18.21
N ASP A 325 11.17 1.83 -18.87
CA ASP A 325 9.85 1.76 -18.24
C ASP A 325 9.06 0.60 -18.83
N VAL A 326 8.92 -0.47 -18.05
CA VAL A 326 8.26 -1.74 -18.45
C VAL A 326 6.81 -1.51 -18.87
N ASP A 327 6.18 -0.44 -18.40
CA ASP A 327 4.78 -0.10 -18.72
C ASP A 327 4.59 0.56 -20.09
N ARG A 328 5.68 0.89 -20.81
CA ARG A 328 5.64 1.58 -22.11
C ARG A 328 5.94 0.69 -23.31
N VAL A 329 6.30 -0.57 -23.07
CA VAL A 329 6.85 -1.41 -24.14
C VAL A 329 5.71 -2.23 -24.74
N SER A 330 5.07 -1.66 -25.75
CA SER A 330 4.09 -2.32 -26.63
C SER A 330 4.62 -3.66 -27.18
N ASP A 331 5.93 -3.73 -27.39
CA ASP A 331 6.65 -4.90 -27.89
C ASP A 331 6.70 -6.08 -26.90
N ILE A 332 6.65 -5.84 -25.58
CA ILE A 332 6.60 -6.92 -24.58
C ILE A 332 5.34 -7.75 -24.80
N ALA A 333 4.21 -7.11 -25.10
CA ALA A 333 2.94 -7.78 -25.35
C ALA A 333 2.84 -8.40 -26.75
N ALA A 334 3.52 -7.84 -27.76
CA ALA A 334 3.33 -8.20 -29.16
C ALA A 334 4.25 -9.34 -29.66
N LYS A 335 5.39 -9.61 -29.01
CA LYS A 335 6.49 -10.42 -29.63
C LYS A 335 6.87 -11.71 -28.90
N ASN A 336 5.95 -12.41 -28.22
CA ASN A 336 6.25 -13.64 -27.46
C ASN A 336 7.31 -13.48 -26.34
N VAL A 337 7.65 -12.24 -25.97
CA VAL A 337 8.66 -11.93 -24.95
C VAL A 337 8.10 -12.12 -23.53
N LEU A 338 6.77 -12.07 -23.38
CA LEU A 338 6.14 -12.45 -22.13
C LEU A 338 6.37 -13.94 -21.84
N PRO A 339 6.83 -14.28 -20.62
CA PRO A 339 6.86 -15.64 -20.10
C PRO A 339 5.57 -16.40 -20.45
N LYS A 340 5.66 -17.71 -20.72
CA LYS A 340 4.49 -18.54 -21.09
C LYS A 340 3.34 -18.40 -20.09
N ALA A 341 3.67 -18.26 -18.81
CA ALA A 341 2.72 -18.00 -17.73
C ALA A 341 1.86 -16.74 -17.95
N LEU A 342 2.39 -15.71 -18.60
CA LEU A 342 1.77 -14.40 -18.77
C LEU A 342 1.08 -14.21 -20.12
N ARG A 343 0.87 -15.28 -20.90
CA ARG A 343 0.17 -15.24 -22.20
C ARG A 343 -1.35 -15.10 -22.05
N ILE A 344 -1.78 -14.07 -21.33
CA ILE A 344 -3.19 -13.74 -21.09
C ILE A 344 -3.64 -12.83 -22.25
N SER A 345 -4.61 -13.28 -23.05
CA SER A 345 -5.04 -12.60 -24.28
C SER A 345 -5.54 -11.16 -24.06
N THR A 346 -6.05 -10.85 -22.87
CA THR A 346 -6.59 -9.53 -22.53
C THR A 346 -5.60 -8.62 -21.83
N LEU A 347 -4.36 -9.06 -21.60
CA LEU A 347 -3.36 -8.35 -20.80
C LEU A 347 -3.02 -6.99 -21.42
N ALA A 348 -2.66 -6.96 -22.71
CA ALA A 348 -2.28 -5.73 -23.42
C ALA A 348 -3.39 -4.66 -23.37
N ARG A 349 -4.64 -5.09 -23.58
CA ARG A 349 -5.83 -4.22 -23.49
C ARG A 349 -6.07 -3.72 -22.07
N THR A 350 -5.96 -4.61 -21.08
CA THR A 350 -6.20 -4.27 -19.66
C THR A 350 -5.20 -3.23 -19.17
N PHE A 351 -3.93 -3.41 -19.51
CA PHE A 351 -2.86 -2.52 -19.07
C PHE A 351 -2.60 -1.34 -20.03
N ARG A 352 -3.26 -1.29 -21.20
CA ARG A 352 -3.04 -0.27 -22.23
C ARG A 352 -1.56 -0.18 -22.65
N LEU A 353 -0.92 -1.33 -22.87
CA LEU A 353 0.51 -1.42 -23.19
C LEU A 353 0.89 -0.76 -24.52
N TYR A 354 -0.09 -0.42 -25.36
CA TYR A 354 0.10 0.29 -26.63
C TYR A 354 0.00 1.82 -26.51
N ASP A 355 -0.18 2.36 -25.30
CA ASP A 355 -0.26 3.81 -25.10
C ASP A 355 1.13 4.45 -25.31
N SER A 356 1.33 5.03 -26.49
CA SER A 356 2.58 5.66 -26.92
C SER A 356 2.79 7.06 -26.35
N ARG A 357 1.87 7.57 -25.50
CA ARG A 357 2.01 8.89 -24.91
C ARG A 357 3.29 8.93 -24.07
N VAL A 358 4.29 9.67 -24.55
CA VAL A 358 5.56 9.85 -23.87
C VAL A 358 5.35 10.79 -22.70
N PHE A 359 5.32 10.25 -21.48
CA PHE A 359 5.34 11.07 -20.28
C PHE A 359 6.79 11.45 -19.94
N PRO A 360 7.06 12.67 -19.45
CA PRO A 360 8.34 12.99 -18.83
C PRO A 360 8.65 12.05 -17.65
N SER A 361 9.94 11.87 -17.34
CA SER A 361 10.41 10.87 -16.37
C SER A 361 9.87 11.06 -14.95
N HIS A 362 9.72 12.29 -14.46
CA HIS A 362 9.27 12.55 -13.08
C HIS A 362 7.76 12.37 -12.89
N TYR A 363 6.92 12.47 -13.93
CA TYR A 363 5.50 12.08 -13.83
C TYR A 363 5.35 10.59 -13.58
N LEU A 364 6.35 9.78 -13.92
CA LEU A 364 6.39 8.35 -13.57
C LEU A 364 6.52 8.10 -12.06
N LEU A 365 6.86 9.13 -11.29
CA LEU A 365 7.11 9.07 -9.86
C LEU A 365 5.93 9.62 -9.04
N ALA A 366 4.91 10.16 -9.69
CA ALA A 366 3.75 10.69 -8.98
C ALA A 366 2.85 9.55 -8.44
N TYR A 367 2.37 9.69 -7.20
CA TYR A 367 1.51 8.71 -6.54
C TYR A 367 0.50 9.34 -5.58
N CYS A 368 -0.62 8.64 -5.36
CA CYS A 368 -1.55 9.00 -4.31
C CYS A 368 -1.23 8.20 -3.02
N PRO A 369 -0.78 8.86 -1.94
CA PRO A 369 -0.41 8.19 -0.69
C PRO A 369 -1.61 7.46 -0.05
N GLN A 370 -2.81 8.04 -0.12
CA GLN A 370 -4.00 7.44 0.45
C GLN A 370 -4.42 6.17 -0.30
N CYS A 371 -4.41 6.17 -1.64
CA CYS A 371 -4.65 4.94 -2.41
C CYS A 371 -3.68 3.81 -2.05
N LEU A 372 -2.39 4.11 -1.84
CA LEU A 372 -1.41 3.10 -1.42
C LEU A 372 -1.73 2.58 -0.01
N ALA A 373 -2.07 3.47 0.92
CA ALA A 373 -2.49 3.10 2.27
C ALA A 373 -3.78 2.26 2.27
N ASP A 374 -4.76 2.62 1.44
CA ASP A 374 -6.02 1.88 1.29
C ASP A 374 -5.78 0.48 0.70
N ASP A 375 -4.86 0.34 -0.27
CA ASP A 375 -4.45 -0.96 -0.80
C ASP A 375 -3.85 -1.82 0.32
N VAL A 376 -2.95 -1.26 1.13
CA VAL A 376 -2.33 -1.95 2.26
C VAL A 376 -3.36 -2.34 3.32
N ALA A 377 -4.26 -1.42 3.69
CA ALA A 377 -5.33 -1.63 4.65
C ALA A 377 -6.30 -2.74 4.20
N CYS A 378 -6.55 -2.85 2.89
CA CYS A 378 -7.32 -3.96 2.30
C CYS A 378 -6.58 -5.31 2.29
N GLY A 379 -5.43 -5.43 2.95
CA GLY A 379 -4.60 -6.64 2.95
C GLY A 379 -3.92 -6.91 1.60
N ARG A 380 -3.91 -5.94 0.68
CA ARG A 380 -3.25 -6.06 -0.62
C ARG A 380 -1.85 -5.45 -0.55
N LEU A 381 -1.08 -5.76 -1.58
CA LEU A 381 0.14 -5.04 -1.89
C LEU A 381 -0.22 -3.69 -2.53
N PRO A 382 0.50 -2.60 -2.21
CA PRO A 382 0.26 -1.29 -2.77
C PRO A 382 0.40 -1.34 -4.29
N SER A 383 -0.53 -0.70 -5.00
CA SER A 383 -0.59 -0.77 -6.46
C SER A 383 -0.33 0.61 -7.08
N TRP A 384 0.44 0.68 -8.17
CA TRP A 384 0.71 1.95 -8.86
C TRP A 384 -0.34 2.23 -9.94
N ARG A 385 -0.91 3.44 -9.98
CA ARG A 385 -1.97 3.78 -10.94
C ARG A 385 -1.45 4.52 -12.17
N LYS A 386 -2.10 4.33 -13.32
CA LYS A 386 -1.72 4.97 -14.60
C LYS A 386 -2.05 6.46 -14.61
N THR A 387 -3.23 6.82 -14.10
CA THR A 387 -3.73 8.21 -14.03
C THR A 387 -2.78 9.13 -13.28
N TRP A 388 -2.07 8.65 -12.26
CA TRP A 388 -1.08 9.46 -11.55
C TRP A 388 0.08 9.91 -12.44
N ARG A 389 0.35 9.16 -13.51
CA ARG A 389 1.40 9.44 -14.49
C ARG A 389 0.94 10.34 -15.62
N GLN A 390 -0.36 10.65 -15.67
CA GLN A 390 -0.92 11.49 -16.72
C GLN A 390 -0.47 12.93 -16.53
N TYR A 391 -0.05 13.56 -17.63
CA TYR A 391 0.27 14.97 -17.64
C TYR A 391 -0.92 15.81 -17.13
N GLY A 392 -0.64 16.74 -16.22
CA GLY A 392 -1.64 17.62 -15.62
C GLY A 392 -2.38 17.05 -14.40
N TYR A 393 -2.21 15.77 -14.06
CA TYR A 393 -2.77 15.22 -12.82
C TYR A 393 -1.97 15.73 -11.61
N CYS A 394 -2.65 16.43 -10.70
CA CYS A 394 -2.10 16.94 -9.45
C CYS A 394 -2.87 16.50 -8.20
N VAL A 395 -4.13 16.08 -8.35
CA VAL A 395 -4.97 15.51 -7.29
C VAL A 395 -5.59 14.18 -7.71
N CYS A 396 -5.74 13.28 -6.74
CA CYS A 396 -6.46 12.02 -6.86
C CYS A 396 -7.94 12.22 -6.59
N ASP A 397 -8.80 11.72 -7.48
CA ASP A 397 -10.26 11.84 -7.46
C ASP A 397 -10.96 10.62 -6.85
N LYS A 398 -10.20 9.65 -6.31
CA LYS A 398 -10.73 8.37 -5.79
C LYS A 398 -11.19 8.44 -4.33
N HIS A 399 -10.97 9.56 -3.67
CA HIS A 399 -11.29 9.76 -2.26
C HIS A 399 -12.35 10.86 -2.13
N GLU A 400 -13.15 10.80 -1.06
CA GLU A 400 -14.17 11.83 -0.78
C GLU A 400 -13.55 13.23 -0.68
N ILE A 401 -12.37 13.31 -0.08
CA ILE A 401 -11.53 14.51 -0.04
C ILE A 401 -10.40 14.30 -1.05
N PRO A 402 -10.33 15.10 -2.13
CA PRO A 402 -9.28 14.94 -3.14
C PRO A 402 -7.87 15.02 -2.52
N VAL A 403 -7.03 14.04 -2.84
CA VAL A 403 -5.70 13.91 -2.23
C VAL A 403 -4.65 14.40 -3.21
N ILE A 404 -3.80 15.34 -2.79
CA ILE A 404 -2.70 15.84 -3.63
C ILE A 404 -1.71 14.72 -3.89
N LEU A 405 -1.36 14.53 -5.16
CA LEU A 405 -0.35 13.54 -5.53
C LEU A 405 1.01 13.94 -4.98
N SER A 406 1.74 12.95 -4.48
CA SER A 406 3.13 13.08 -4.06
C SER A 406 4.06 12.60 -5.16
N VAL A 407 5.35 12.90 -5.03
CA VAL A 407 6.38 12.44 -5.95
C VAL A 407 7.32 11.54 -5.15
N LEU A 408 7.64 10.37 -5.66
CA LEU A 408 8.62 9.46 -5.06
C LEU A 408 10.00 10.12 -5.16
N GLN A 409 10.69 10.28 -4.03
CA GLN A 409 11.98 10.99 -3.97
C GLN A 409 13.12 10.14 -4.53
N HIS A 410 13.01 8.81 -4.53
CA HIS A 410 14.04 7.96 -5.10
C HIS A 410 14.19 8.24 -6.61
N PRO A 411 15.39 8.63 -7.11
CA PRO A 411 15.50 9.25 -8.44
C PRO A 411 15.35 8.26 -9.60
N SER A 412 15.61 6.98 -9.35
CA SER A 412 15.55 5.90 -10.33
C SER A 412 14.98 4.63 -9.68
N PRO A 413 13.71 4.65 -9.25
CA PRO A 413 13.11 3.53 -8.54
C PRO A 413 12.93 2.36 -9.51
N ASP A 414 13.07 1.14 -9.00
CA ASP A 414 12.74 -0.02 -9.80
C ASP A 414 11.25 0.00 -10.15
N SER A 415 10.92 -0.12 -11.44
CA SER A 415 9.53 -0.06 -11.91
C SER A 415 8.60 -1.04 -11.21
N PHE A 416 9.11 -2.19 -10.75
CA PHE A 416 8.33 -3.18 -10.02
C PHE A 416 8.09 -2.80 -8.56
N PHE A 417 9.00 -2.05 -7.92
CA PHE A 417 8.95 -1.74 -6.49
C PHE A 417 8.51 -0.31 -6.17
N LYS A 418 8.30 0.56 -7.17
CA LYS A 418 7.81 1.95 -7.02
C LYS A 418 6.70 2.11 -5.99
N ALA A 419 5.66 1.28 -6.04
CA ALA A 419 4.53 1.37 -5.12
C ALA A 419 4.89 1.12 -3.67
N TRP A 420 5.80 0.16 -3.43
CA TRP A 420 6.32 -0.12 -2.10
C TRP A 420 7.27 0.95 -1.60
N GLU A 421 8.18 1.43 -2.45
CA GLU A 421 9.10 2.51 -2.11
C GLU A 421 8.33 3.79 -1.72
N ALA A 422 7.30 4.15 -2.51
CA ALA A 422 6.45 5.30 -2.21
C ALA A 422 5.62 5.15 -0.93
N TYR A 423 5.07 3.96 -0.68
CA TYR A 423 4.39 3.69 0.59
C TYR A 423 5.37 3.78 1.76
N SER A 424 6.57 3.24 1.61
CA SER A 424 7.62 3.26 2.64
C SER A 424 8.05 4.68 2.95
N GLU A 425 8.32 5.49 1.92
CA GLU A 425 8.64 6.91 2.06
C GLU A 425 7.52 7.67 2.80
N TYR A 426 6.26 7.41 2.43
CA TYR A 426 5.10 8.01 3.08
C TYR A 426 4.98 7.63 4.57
N VAL A 427 5.28 6.38 4.89
CA VAL A 427 5.26 5.90 6.27
C VAL A 427 6.42 6.48 7.09
N LEU A 428 7.63 6.47 6.55
CA LEU A 428 8.85 6.83 7.26
C LEU A 428 8.98 8.32 7.55
N SER A 429 8.44 9.18 6.70
CA SER A 429 8.64 10.62 6.86
C SER A 429 7.37 11.33 7.38
N PRO A 430 7.40 11.87 8.62
CA PRO A 430 6.31 12.69 9.14
C PRO A 430 6.17 14.00 8.33
N LEU A 431 7.24 14.44 7.68
CA LEU A 431 7.23 15.62 6.81
C LEU A 431 6.28 15.43 5.61
N PHE A 432 6.16 14.23 5.04
CA PHE A 432 5.19 13.99 3.97
C PHE A 432 3.74 14.04 4.46
N ARG A 433 3.49 13.82 5.76
CA ARG A 433 2.14 13.93 6.35
C ARG A 433 1.82 15.38 6.72
N LEU A 434 2.78 16.09 7.30
CA LEU A 434 2.62 17.46 7.77
C LEU A 434 2.71 18.52 6.66
N LYS A 435 3.58 18.33 5.65
CA LYS A 435 3.82 19.33 4.59
C LYS A 435 2.79 19.29 3.45
N ARG A 436 1.86 18.34 3.46
CA ARG A 436 0.80 18.21 2.42
C ARG A 436 -0.42 19.08 2.68
N ARG A 437 -0.58 19.59 3.90
CA ARG A 437 -1.65 20.53 4.21
C ARG A 437 -1.45 21.80 3.38
N LEU A 438 -2.46 22.12 2.57
CA LEU A 438 -2.49 23.40 1.84
C LEU A 438 -2.90 24.54 2.77
N VAL A 439 -3.77 24.21 3.73
CA VAL A 439 -4.35 25.13 4.69
C VAL A 439 -3.49 25.18 5.95
N SER A 440 -3.33 26.39 6.51
CA SER A 440 -2.53 26.60 7.73
C SER A 440 -3.17 25.97 8.97
N ALA A 441 -2.34 25.47 9.89
CA ALA A 441 -2.74 24.62 11.02
C ALA A 441 -3.29 25.37 12.26
N ALA A 442 -3.55 26.68 12.19
CA ALA A 442 -4.05 27.46 13.34
C ALA A 442 -5.54 27.23 13.67
N LEU A 443 -6.21 26.33 12.97
CA LEU A 443 -7.64 26.06 13.09
C LEU A 443 -7.90 24.73 13.83
N SER A 444 -9.08 24.61 14.43
CA SER A 444 -9.60 23.32 14.89
C SER A 444 -9.59 22.28 13.76
N GLU A 445 -9.34 21.02 14.09
CA GLU A 445 -9.21 19.92 13.11
C GLU A 445 -10.41 19.80 12.16
N GLU A 446 -11.63 19.96 12.67
CA GLU A 446 -12.86 19.92 11.86
C GLU A 446 -12.90 21.06 10.81
N LYS A 447 -12.64 22.30 11.23
CA LYS A 447 -12.59 23.46 10.32
C LYS A 447 -11.49 23.29 9.28
N LEU A 448 -10.33 22.79 9.69
CA LEU A 448 -9.22 22.50 8.78
C LEU A 448 -9.64 21.48 7.72
N LEU A 449 -10.25 20.37 8.12
CA LEU A 449 -10.73 19.32 7.22
C LEU A 449 -11.75 19.87 6.21
N MET A 450 -12.69 20.69 6.67
CA MET A 450 -13.70 21.33 5.81
C MET A 450 -13.07 22.29 4.79
N GLN A 451 -12.05 23.06 5.21
CA GLN A 451 -11.32 23.94 4.30
C GLN A 451 -10.49 23.14 3.29
N GLU A 452 -9.76 22.11 3.73
CA GLU A 452 -8.99 21.23 2.84
C GLU A 452 -9.90 20.53 1.82
N ARG A 453 -11.06 20.04 2.25
CA ARG A 453 -12.08 19.48 1.36
C ARG A 453 -12.52 20.49 0.31
N LYS A 454 -12.85 21.72 0.71
CA LYS A 454 -13.27 22.76 -0.23
C LYS A 454 -12.16 23.10 -1.23
N VAL A 455 -10.93 23.30 -0.76
CA VAL A 455 -9.76 23.56 -1.64
C VAL A 455 -9.54 22.39 -2.61
N GLY A 456 -9.54 21.16 -2.12
CA GLY A 456 -9.37 19.95 -2.93
C GLY A 456 -10.42 19.82 -4.03
N LEU A 457 -11.69 20.11 -3.74
CA LEU A 457 -12.77 20.09 -4.72
C LEU A 457 -12.62 21.19 -5.79
N LEU A 458 -12.18 22.39 -5.42
CA LEU A 458 -11.90 23.46 -6.38
C LEU A 458 -10.78 23.04 -7.35
N ILE A 459 -9.70 22.45 -6.83
CA ILE A 459 -8.59 21.96 -7.65
C ILE A 459 -9.06 20.84 -8.58
N LEU A 460 -9.81 19.87 -8.07
CA LEU A 460 -10.31 18.75 -8.87
C LEU A 460 -11.22 19.26 -10.01
N ARG A 461 -12.06 20.26 -9.75
CA ARG A 461 -12.90 20.91 -10.77
C ARG A 461 -12.04 21.50 -11.88
N VAL A 462 -10.99 22.27 -11.53
CA VAL A 462 -10.12 22.90 -12.53
C VAL A 462 -9.25 21.87 -13.25
N GLN A 463 -8.71 20.86 -12.55
CA GLN A 463 -7.96 19.76 -13.16
C GLN A 463 -8.79 19.03 -14.21
N ASN A 464 -10.03 18.66 -13.88
CA ASN A 464 -10.92 17.97 -14.81
C ASN A 464 -11.24 18.84 -16.01
N TRP A 465 -11.53 20.13 -15.82
CA TRP A 465 -11.73 21.07 -16.93
C TRP A 465 -10.48 21.21 -17.81
N MET A 466 -9.29 21.41 -17.21
CA MET A 466 -8.03 21.51 -17.93
C MET A 466 -7.76 20.26 -18.77
N ILE A 467 -7.88 19.07 -18.19
CA ILE A 467 -7.55 17.81 -18.86
C ILE A 467 -8.58 17.42 -19.91
N THR A 468 -9.87 17.57 -19.61
CA THR A 468 -10.94 17.02 -20.46
C THR A 468 -11.49 18.01 -21.47
N GLN A 469 -11.38 19.33 -21.22
CA GLN A 469 -11.92 20.38 -22.09
C GLN A 469 -10.80 21.20 -22.76
N VAL A 470 -9.87 21.74 -21.98
CA VAL A 470 -8.86 22.69 -22.49
C VAL A 470 -7.79 21.96 -23.31
N LEU A 471 -7.10 20.99 -22.72
CA LEU A 471 -5.98 20.30 -23.36
C LEU A 471 -6.40 19.40 -24.53
N THR A 472 -7.69 19.08 -24.63
CA THR A 472 -8.31 18.34 -25.74
C THR A 472 -8.90 19.26 -26.82
N GLY A 473 -8.89 20.59 -26.62
CA GLY A 473 -9.35 21.57 -27.60
C GLY A 473 -10.86 21.79 -27.66
N HIS A 474 -11.63 21.34 -26.67
CA HIS A 474 -13.08 21.53 -26.61
C HIS A 474 -13.51 22.88 -26.01
N TYR A 475 -12.62 23.57 -25.29
CA TYR A 475 -12.91 24.88 -24.71
C TYR A 475 -12.43 26.01 -25.64
N ARG A 476 -13.34 26.89 -26.06
CA ARG A 476 -13.05 27.99 -27.01
C ARG A 476 -12.31 29.17 -26.40
N GLY A 477 -12.42 29.39 -25.09
CA GLY A 477 -11.83 30.54 -24.42
C GLY A 477 -10.34 30.39 -24.10
N LEU A 478 -9.78 29.18 -24.27
CA LEU A 478 -8.38 28.88 -24.03
C LEU A 478 -7.99 27.63 -24.83
N SER A 479 -7.17 27.80 -25.85
CA SER A 479 -6.67 26.72 -26.68
C SER A 479 -5.63 25.86 -25.94
N PRO A 480 -5.35 24.62 -26.42
CA PRO A 480 -4.29 23.80 -25.85
C PRO A 480 -2.91 24.45 -25.89
N ALA A 481 -2.60 25.24 -26.93
CA ALA A 481 -1.31 25.92 -27.07
C ALA A 481 -1.22 27.12 -26.11
N GLY A 482 -2.25 27.96 -26.06
CA GLY A 482 -2.35 29.05 -25.08
C GLY A 482 -2.27 28.55 -23.63
N ALA A 483 -2.96 27.45 -23.31
CA ALA A 483 -2.91 26.83 -21.98
C ALA A 483 -1.49 26.37 -21.61
N ARG A 484 -0.79 25.68 -22.52
CA ARG A 484 0.60 25.25 -22.30
C ARG A 484 1.54 26.44 -22.14
N PHE A 485 1.32 27.51 -22.90
CA PHE A 485 2.11 28.74 -22.78
C PHE A 485 1.93 29.38 -21.40
N VAL A 486 0.69 29.57 -20.95
CA VAL A 486 0.41 30.10 -19.60
C VAL A 486 1.02 29.22 -18.52
N LEU A 487 0.94 27.89 -18.67
CA LEU A 487 1.60 26.97 -17.75
C LEU A 487 3.13 27.10 -17.79
N ASN A 488 3.76 27.29 -18.95
CA ASN A 488 5.20 27.57 -19.03
C ASN A 488 5.59 28.85 -18.29
N VAL A 489 4.77 29.91 -18.37
CA VAL A 489 5.00 31.14 -17.59
C VAL A 489 4.90 30.87 -16.10
N LEU A 490 3.78 30.29 -15.65
CA LEU A 490 3.49 30.11 -14.22
C LEU A 490 4.40 29.07 -13.56
N LEU A 491 4.85 28.06 -14.31
CA LEU A 491 5.67 26.94 -13.84
C LEU A 491 7.11 27.00 -14.36
N HIS A 492 7.56 28.17 -14.81
CA HIS A 492 8.90 28.36 -15.35
C HIS A 492 9.97 27.85 -14.36
N GLU A 493 10.97 27.14 -14.86
CA GLU A 493 12.06 26.64 -14.03
C GLU A 493 12.85 27.80 -13.40
N PRO A 494 13.31 27.66 -12.14
CA PRO A 494 14.25 28.61 -11.58
C PRO A 494 15.56 28.61 -12.37
N ILE A 495 16.02 29.78 -12.80
CA ILE A 495 17.34 29.93 -13.42
C ILE A 495 18.29 30.47 -12.37
N ALA A 496 19.32 29.69 -12.02
CA ALA A 496 20.29 30.06 -10.99
C ALA A 496 20.81 31.49 -11.20
N LYS A 497 20.68 32.33 -10.17
CA LYS A 497 21.08 33.75 -10.13
C LYS A 497 20.29 34.72 -11.03
N ARG A 498 19.37 34.25 -11.89
CA ARG A 498 18.63 35.11 -12.85
C ARG A 498 17.14 35.21 -12.57
N SER A 499 16.49 34.12 -12.18
CA SER A 499 15.06 34.14 -11.85
C SER A 499 14.73 33.07 -10.80
N PRO A 500 13.92 33.40 -9.79
CA PRO A 500 13.37 32.43 -8.85
C PRO A 500 12.45 31.39 -9.53
N GLY A 501 12.05 31.57 -10.79
CA GLY A 501 11.13 30.71 -11.54
C GLY A 501 9.72 31.30 -11.57
N GLY A 502 8.77 30.62 -12.22
CA GLY A 502 7.39 31.11 -12.32
C GLY A 502 6.68 31.13 -10.96
N PHE A 503 5.70 32.02 -10.77
CA PHE A 503 5.02 32.21 -9.48
C PHE A 503 4.47 30.90 -8.87
N ALA A 504 3.81 30.05 -9.66
CA ALA A 504 3.26 28.79 -9.16
C ALA A 504 4.34 27.79 -8.74
N ARG A 505 5.54 27.88 -9.35
CA ARG A 505 6.72 27.06 -9.02
C ARG A 505 7.26 27.40 -7.64
N THR A 506 7.25 28.68 -7.28
CA THR A 506 7.89 29.24 -6.08
C THR A 506 6.95 29.43 -4.90
N TYR A 507 5.64 29.47 -5.14
CA TYR A 507 4.62 29.74 -4.11
C TYR A 507 4.75 28.83 -2.89
N PHE A 508 5.10 27.56 -3.09
CA PHE A 508 5.46 26.63 -2.01
C PHE A 508 6.98 26.47 -1.96
N ASN A 509 7.57 26.63 -0.76
CA ASN A 509 9.03 26.55 -0.55
C ASN A 509 9.66 25.31 -1.21
N SER A 510 10.62 25.54 -2.10
CA SER A 510 11.34 24.51 -2.87
C SER A 510 12.20 23.57 -2.01
N ARG A 511 12.45 23.91 -0.74
CA ARG A 511 13.09 23.00 0.22
C ARG A 511 12.26 21.75 0.52
N ASP A 512 10.98 21.75 0.18
CA ASP A 512 10.09 20.58 0.23
C ASP A 512 10.20 19.70 -1.02
N LEU A 513 10.99 20.13 -2.01
CA LEU A 513 11.17 19.52 -3.33
C LEU A 513 12.65 19.25 -3.58
N ILE A 514 13.33 18.57 -2.66
CA ILE A 514 14.76 18.20 -2.73
C ILE A 514 15.14 17.59 -4.11
N HIS A 515 14.16 17.07 -4.85
CA HIS A 515 14.35 16.35 -6.11
C HIS A 515 13.95 17.10 -7.38
N VAL A 516 13.54 18.38 -7.34
CA VAL A 516 13.39 19.18 -8.58
C VAL A 516 14.75 19.72 -9.07
N TYR A 517 15.86 19.32 -8.44
CA TYR A 517 17.20 19.37 -9.04
C TYR A 517 17.49 18.13 -9.92
N TYR A 518 16.48 17.55 -10.58
CA TYR A 518 16.80 16.89 -11.83
C TYR A 518 17.44 17.98 -12.69
N THR A 519 18.69 17.77 -13.06
CA THR A 519 19.35 18.53 -14.11
C THR A 519 18.46 18.42 -15.33
N SER A 520 17.54 19.37 -15.50
CA SER A 520 16.97 19.59 -16.81
C SER A 520 18.22 19.92 -17.63
N HIS A 521 18.66 18.98 -18.47
CA HIS A 521 19.68 19.26 -19.49
C HIS A 521 19.11 20.21 -20.56
N ARG A 522 18.04 20.93 -20.22
CA ARG A 522 17.38 21.89 -21.08
C ARG A 522 18.25 23.11 -21.12
N ASN A 523 18.40 23.64 -22.33
CA ASN A 523 19.01 24.93 -22.49
C ASN A 523 18.17 25.94 -21.67
N PRO A 524 18.76 26.73 -20.77
CA PRO A 524 18.05 27.81 -20.06
C PRO A 524 17.31 28.78 -20.99
N GLU A 525 17.68 28.81 -22.27
CA GLU A 525 17.05 29.62 -23.32
C GLU A 525 15.79 28.99 -23.94
N ASP A 526 15.52 27.69 -23.69
CA ASP A 526 14.29 27.05 -24.18
C ASP A 526 13.12 27.36 -23.24
N PHE A 527 12.15 28.14 -23.70
CA PHE A 527 10.94 28.48 -22.95
C PHE A 527 9.91 27.33 -22.92
N HIS A 528 10.01 26.34 -23.80
CA HIS A 528 8.94 25.36 -24.01
C HIS A 528 9.09 24.14 -23.13
N GLY A 529 8.08 23.85 -22.31
CA GLY A 529 7.95 22.59 -21.56
C GLY A 529 8.49 22.65 -20.14
N HIS A 530 8.76 23.84 -19.58
CA HIS A 530 9.05 24.02 -18.16
C HIS A 530 7.94 23.49 -17.26
N TYR A 531 6.69 23.63 -17.72
CA TYR A 531 5.54 23.04 -17.03
C TYR A 531 5.66 21.53 -16.91
N LEU A 532 6.38 20.87 -17.83
CA LEU A 532 6.52 19.44 -17.85
C LEU A 532 7.39 18.96 -16.71
N THR A 533 8.11 19.77 -15.94
CA THR A 533 8.93 19.33 -14.80
C THR A 533 8.34 19.71 -13.45
N ALA A 534 7.16 20.33 -13.46
CA ALA A 534 6.47 20.76 -12.27
C ALA A 534 5.99 19.56 -11.45
N SER A 535 6.18 19.64 -10.13
CA SER A 535 5.55 18.70 -9.21
C SER A 535 4.02 18.83 -9.25
N PRO A 536 3.27 17.81 -8.80
CA PRO A 536 1.82 17.90 -8.59
C PRO A 536 1.40 19.15 -7.81
N ARG A 537 2.12 19.48 -6.73
CA ARG A 537 1.80 20.65 -5.90
C ARG A 537 1.94 21.97 -6.67
N GLN A 538 2.99 22.11 -7.48
CA GLN A 538 3.17 23.31 -8.32
C GLN A 538 2.12 23.37 -9.42
N THR A 539 1.85 22.23 -10.08
CA THR A 539 0.81 22.11 -11.11
C THR A 539 -0.56 22.52 -10.55
N LEU A 540 -0.89 22.09 -9.33
CA LEU A 540 -2.09 22.47 -8.60
C LEU A 540 -2.17 23.99 -8.38
N THR A 541 -1.07 24.62 -7.96
CA THR A 541 -1.02 26.10 -7.80
C THR A 541 -1.33 26.78 -9.13
N ALA A 542 -0.67 26.35 -10.21
CA ALA A 542 -0.90 26.92 -11.54
C ALA A 542 -2.34 26.72 -11.99
N TYR A 543 -2.93 25.55 -11.73
CA TYR A 543 -4.32 25.26 -12.07
C TYR A 543 -5.27 26.17 -11.31
N LEU A 544 -5.06 26.43 -10.02
CA LEU A 544 -5.88 27.40 -9.29
C LEU A 544 -5.82 28.79 -9.93
N LEU A 545 -4.63 29.27 -10.31
CA LEU A 545 -4.47 30.58 -10.95
C LEU A 545 -5.13 30.63 -12.32
N VAL A 546 -4.94 29.61 -13.16
CA VAL A 546 -5.64 29.50 -14.45
C VAL A 546 -7.15 29.41 -14.25
N GLY A 547 -7.61 28.68 -13.22
CA GLY A 547 -9.02 28.57 -12.90
C GLY A 547 -9.65 29.91 -12.50
N ILE A 548 -8.93 30.73 -11.73
CA ILE A 548 -9.35 32.11 -11.42
C ILE A 548 -9.35 32.96 -12.68
N ALA A 549 -8.30 32.89 -13.50
CA ALA A 549 -8.22 33.68 -14.71
C ALA A 549 -9.37 33.37 -15.68
N TYR A 550 -9.78 32.12 -15.84
CA TYR A 550 -10.86 31.77 -16.78
C TYR A 550 -12.22 31.58 -16.11
N ASP A 551 -12.45 32.18 -14.94
CA ASP A 551 -13.72 32.16 -14.19
C ASP A 551 -14.24 30.76 -13.83
N MET A 552 -13.38 29.75 -13.90
CA MET A 552 -13.64 28.40 -13.39
C MET A 552 -13.60 28.36 -11.86
N ILE A 553 -12.99 29.37 -11.23
CA ILE A 553 -13.05 29.66 -9.81
C ILE A 553 -13.66 31.05 -9.68
N LYS A 554 -14.82 31.13 -9.02
CA LYS A 554 -15.55 32.39 -8.83
C LYS A 554 -14.78 33.32 -7.91
N GLN A 555 -15.05 34.62 -7.99
CA GLN A 555 -14.39 35.62 -7.14
C GLN A 555 -14.49 35.32 -5.63
N SER A 556 -15.65 34.83 -5.15
CA SER A 556 -15.84 34.45 -3.75
C SER A 556 -15.04 33.20 -3.34
N GLU A 557 -14.81 32.28 -4.28
CA GLU A 557 -13.95 31.12 -4.07
C GLU A 557 -12.47 31.52 -4.12
N ALA A 558 -12.10 32.47 -4.97
CA ALA A 558 -10.76 33.05 -5.04
C ALA A 558 -10.39 33.81 -3.76
N ALA A 559 -11.30 34.65 -3.23
CA ALA A 559 -11.14 35.29 -1.93
C ALA A 559 -11.00 34.26 -0.79
N PHE A 560 -11.77 33.17 -0.85
CA PHE A 560 -11.60 32.05 0.07
C PHE A 560 -10.19 31.43 -0.05
N LEU A 561 -9.70 31.15 -1.26
CA LEU A 561 -8.34 30.61 -1.48
C LEU A 561 -7.27 31.55 -0.92
N GLN A 562 -7.39 32.85 -1.17
CA GLN A 562 -6.49 33.86 -0.62
C GLN A 562 -6.48 33.85 0.91
N SER A 563 -7.65 33.71 1.55
CA SER A 563 -7.74 33.64 3.01
C SER A 563 -7.11 32.39 3.63
N VAL A 564 -7.17 31.23 2.95
CA VAL A 564 -6.68 29.95 3.52
C VAL A 564 -5.24 29.63 3.14
N LEU A 565 -4.76 30.12 1.99
CA LEU A 565 -3.39 29.88 1.51
C LEU A 565 -2.42 31.00 1.93
N GLY A 566 -2.91 32.22 2.16
CA GLY A 566 -2.07 33.42 2.38
C GLY A 566 -1.50 33.61 3.79
N ILE A 567 -1.97 32.87 4.81
CA ILE A 567 -1.64 33.16 6.24
C ILE A 567 -0.13 33.12 6.55
N THR A 568 0.67 32.41 5.76
CA THR A 568 2.11 32.22 6.03
C THR A 568 3.02 32.68 4.89
N ARG A 569 2.48 33.28 3.83
CA ARG A 569 3.17 33.50 2.55
C ARG A 569 2.72 34.79 1.87
N GLU A 570 3.29 35.08 0.70
CA GLU A 570 2.75 36.08 -0.22
C GLU A 570 1.26 35.83 -0.48
N ALA A 571 0.50 36.91 -0.59
CA ALA A 571 -0.94 36.84 -0.83
C ALA A 571 -1.21 36.05 -2.11
N PHE A 572 -2.09 35.04 -2.02
CA PHE A 572 -2.48 34.29 -3.21
C PHE A 572 -3.30 35.19 -4.14
N PRO A 573 -2.99 35.27 -5.44
CA PRO A 573 -3.76 36.09 -6.38
C PRO A 573 -5.23 35.68 -6.45
N ALA A 574 -6.13 36.65 -6.39
CA ALA A 574 -7.58 36.45 -6.40
C ALA A 574 -8.26 36.95 -7.68
N CYS A 575 -7.54 37.58 -8.61
CA CYS A 575 -8.07 38.04 -9.90
C CYS A 575 -6.99 38.07 -11.01
N ARG A 576 -7.40 38.24 -12.28
CA ARG A 576 -6.47 38.25 -13.45
C ARG A 576 -5.33 39.24 -13.33
N SER A 577 -5.61 40.48 -12.88
CA SER A 577 -4.60 41.52 -12.76
C SER A 577 -3.55 41.19 -11.71
N GLU A 578 -3.96 40.59 -10.58
CA GLU A 578 -3.02 40.11 -9.56
C GLU A 578 -2.18 38.94 -10.06
N ILE A 579 -2.76 38.03 -10.87
CA ILE A 579 -2.01 36.92 -11.48
C ILE A 579 -0.98 37.45 -12.48
N SER A 580 -1.36 38.41 -13.34
CA SER A 580 -0.44 39.04 -14.30
C SER A 580 0.70 39.77 -13.58
N TYR A 581 0.38 40.52 -12.52
CA TYR A 581 1.38 41.18 -11.68
C TYR A 581 2.34 40.16 -11.08
N ALA A 582 1.81 39.14 -10.39
CA ALA A 582 2.60 38.09 -9.77
C ALA A 582 3.46 37.33 -10.78
N ALA A 583 2.96 37.07 -12.00
CA ALA A 583 3.75 36.45 -13.05
C ALA A 583 4.89 37.36 -13.53
N ALA A 584 4.61 38.64 -13.81
CA ALA A 584 5.59 39.58 -14.33
C ALA A 584 6.73 39.88 -13.34
N THR A 585 6.42 39.98 -12.03
CA THR A 585 7.43 40.30 -11.01
C THR A 585 8.40 39.16 -10.71
N MET A 586 8.12 37.95 -11.18
CA MET A 586 9.00 36.79 -10.98
C MET A 586 10.17 36.73 -11.96
N PHE A 587 10.14 37.58 -13.00
CA PHE A 587 11.16 37.64 -14.03
C PHE A 587 11.83 39.00 -14.04
N LEU A 588 13.09 39.02 -14.47
CA LEU A 588 13.75 40.27 -14.83
C LEU A 588 13.04 40.89 -16.03
N PRO A 589 12.98 42.23 -16.14
CA PRO A 589 12.28 42.92 -17.24
C PRO A 589 12.69 42.45 -18.64
N GLU A 590 13.98 42.17 -18.84
CA GLU A 590 14.53 41.71 -20.12
C GLU A 590 14.01 40.32 -20.48
N HIS A 591 13.97 39.42 -19.49
CA HIS A 591 13.46 38.06 -19.67
C HIS A 591 11.94 38.05 -19.87
N TRP A 592 11.20 38.93 -19.19
CA TRP A 592 9.77 39.07 -19.41
C TRP A 592 9.45 39.58 -20.83
N ALA A 593 10.25 40.53 -21.34
CA ALA A 593 10.14 40.99 -22.72
C ALA A 593 10.41 39.86 -23.72
N GLU A 594 11.41 39.02 -23.46
CA GLU A 594 11.70 37.84 -24.28
C GLU A 594 10.56 36.80 -24.28
N ILE A 595 9.93 36.55 -23.12
CA ILE A 595 8.73 35.71 -23.02
C ILE A 595 7.61 36.27 -23.89
N LYS A 596 7.39 37.59 -23.86
CA LYS A 596 6.37 38.25 -24.69
C LYS A 596 6.66 38.13 -26.18
N CYS A 597 7.93 38.33 -26.60
CA CYS A 597 8.35 38.12 -27.98
C CYS A 597 8.18 36.65 -28.41
N THR A 598 8.51 35.71 -27.53
CA THR A 598 8.32 34.27 -27.74
C THR A 598 6.85 33.93 -27.93
N ALA A 599 5.95 34.53 -27.14
CA ALA A 599 4.50 34.38 -27.33
C ALA A 599 4.09 34.83 -28.74
N GLN A 600 4.50 36.04 -29.15
CA GLN A 600 4.14 36.62 -30.44
C GLN A 600 4.66 35.81 -31.64
N ARG A 601 5.80 35.13 -31.46
CA ARG A 601 6.42 34.29 -32.48
C ARG A 601 5.77 32.90 -32.56
N ASP A 602 5.49 32.29 -31.42
CA ASP A 602 5.19 30.85 -31.34
C ASP A 602 3.67 30.56 -31.26
N LEU A 603 2.84 31.55 -30.92
CA LEU A 603 1.40 31.38 -30.80
C LEU A 603 0.63 32.05 -31.96
N PRO A 604 -0.43 31.41 -32.47
CA PRO A 604 -1.40 32.04 -33.34
C PRO A 604 -2.01 33.31 -32.70
N PHE A 605 -2.44 34.25 -33.52
CA PHE A 605 -3.05 35.50 -33.06
C PHE A 605 -4.26 35.28 -32.14
N ASP A 606 -5.13 34.32 -32.46
CA ASP A 606 -6.29 33.99 -31.62
C ASP A 606 -5.89 33.47 -30.24
N ASP A 607 -4.80 32.70 -30.15
CA ASP A 607 -4.26 32.21 -28.88
C ASP A 607 -3.68 33.35 -28.05
N LEU A 608 -2.99 34.30 -28.70
CA LEU A 608 -2.48 35.52 -28.06
C LEU A 608 -3.60 36.37 -27.47
N LEU A 609 -4.72 36.51 -28.18
CA LEU A 609 -5.90 37.22 -27.65
C LEU A 609 -6.46 36.53 -26.40
N GLN A 610 -6.50 35.20 -26.39
CA GLN A 610 -7.01 34.43 -25.23
C GLN A 610 -6.12 34.59 -24.00
N ILE A 611 -4.80 34.66 -24.17
CA ILE A 611 -3.84 34.75 -23.05
C ILE A 611 -3.33 36.17 -22.78
N GLY A 612 -3.74 37.17 -23.57
CA GLY A 612 -3.18 38.52 -23.56
C GLY A 612 -3.19 39.20 -22.19
N TRP A 613 -4.20 38.86 -21.37
CA TRP A 613 -4.34 39.32 -19.98
C TRP A 613 -3.10 39.06 -19.12
N ILE A 614 -2.30 38.03 -19.42
CA ILE A 614 -1.09 37.73 -18.63
C ILE A 614 -0.02 38.82 -18.79
N PHE A 615 -0.07 39.59 -19.89
CA PHE A 615 0.89 40.66 -20.21
C PHE A 615 0.37 42.07 -19.93
N GLU A 616 -0.85 42.23 -19.40
CA GLU A 616 -1.51 43.54 -19.23
C GLU A 616 -1.01 44.34 -18.02
N TYR A 617 -0.04 43.84 -17.26
CA TYR A 617 0.53 44.56 -16.13
C TYR A 617 1.12 45.91 -16.55
N LYS A 618 0.52 46.99 -16.04
CA LYS A 618 1.06 48.35 -16.08
C LYS A 618 1.69 48.65 -14.73
N SER A 619 3.00 48.80 -14.69
CA SER A 619 3.69 49.26 -13.49
C SER A 619 3.21 50.67 -13.15
N ASN A 620 2.49 50.81 -12.03
CA ASN A 620 2.07 52.12 -11.51
C ASN A 620 3.24 52.92 -10.90
N ARG A 621 4.50 52.60 -11.22
CA ARG A 621 5.64 53.42 -10.81
C ARG A 621 5.69 54.68 -11.67
N LYS A 622 5.15 55.77 -11.11
CA LYS A 622 5.61 57.13 -11.37
C LYS A 622 7.02 57.31 -10.82
#